data_AF-A0A178XLY6-F1
#
_entry.id   AF-A0A178XLY6-F1
#
_cell.length_a   1.000
_cell.length_b   1.000
_cell.length_c   1.000
_cell.angle_alpha   90.00
_cell.angle_beta   90.00
_cell.angle_gamma   90.00
#
_symmetry.space_group_name_H-M   'P 1'
#
loop_
_entity.id
_entity.type
_entity.pdbx_description
1 polymer ?
#
loop_
_entity_poly.entity_id
_entity_poly.type
_entity_poly.pdbx_seq_one_letter_code
_entity_poly.pdbx_strand_id
1 'polypeptide(L)'
;MTPPSTSGATAPEISALLKEQAMLMAELDRRRRTDILARYRPYAKQREFHAAGANYRERLFMAGNQLGKTLAGAAEAAMHLTGHYPGWWQGRRFDKPIVMLAGSESYELTRDGVQRLLVGPPLTEDDWGTGFIPKAAIHATTRRSGASGALDSVTVRHATGGASTLLFKAYEQGRGKWQANTADYVWFDEEPPEDVYFEGITRTNATRGSIAVTFTPLKGLSAVVARYLMEKSPDREVTTMTIEDAEHYTAEERQRIISSYATTALTPFARTLLDDATAGAALTTLGVSAFAQSVLDDADAATARATLGANNAANLTTGTLPDARLDGVYNNVTQLALTTDGEAVKLIGSATGDPYVGFWKATARQGYIQHRDGTANGEGLRVANDLTGDYLYLSNVNSTDALKFYDGSAAAHNTVWHSGNLAAADVNALYGYTPASNAVQVIAGSGLTGGGAISANRTLTLGTPSDITNATTNSVSGTSHTHALGFVAAEVSTATSSSTTSFPLGHVISCYSASEVARRASVAPCLYGIDTMQYVVSGTSGASTSLSGTWRSCGVVGGTDRYIVQRVA
;
A
#
# COMPACT_ATOMS: atom_id res chain seq x y z
N MET A 1 122.89 -0.62 -44.62
CA MET A 1 123.21 -2.02 -44.25
C MET A 1 123.78 -1.95 -42.85
N THR A 2 123.17 -2.46 -41.79
CA THR A 2 122.58 -3.79 -41.58
C THR A 2 121.53 -3.73 -40.45
N PRO A 3 120.36 -4.40 -40.56
CA PRO A 3 119.51 -4.66 -39.39
C PRO A 3 120.11 -5.79 -38.53
N PRO A 4 119.89 -5.80 -37.20
CA PRO A 4 120.28 -6.93 -36.37
C PRO A 4 119.30 -8.09 -36.54
N SER A 5 119.88 -9.26 -36.72
CA SER A 5 119.27 -10.58 -36.79
C SER A 5 118.40 -10.88 -35.57
N THR A 6 117.10 -10.98 -35.75
CA THR A 6 116.23 -11.75 -34.86
C THR A 6 116.34 -13.22 -35.29
N SER A 7 116.93 -14.04 -34.43
CA SER A 7 116.95 -15.49 -34.57
C SER A 7 115.52 -16.01 -34.51
N GLY A 8 114.90 -16.16 -35.68
CA GLY A 8 113.59 -16.76 -35.82
C GLY A 8 113.65 -18.22 -35.40
N ALA A 9 112.79 -18.60 -34.47
CA ALA A 9 112.52 -19.99 -34.13
C ALA A 9 112.25 -20.79 -35.42
N THR A 10 112.86 -21.97 -35.53
CA THR A 10 112.76 -22.83 -36.71
C THR A 10 111.32 -23.37 -36.86
N ALA A 11 110.89 -23.71 -38.08
CA ALA A 11 109.53 -24.21 -38.36
C ALA A 11 109.04 -25.36 -37.44
N PRO A 12 109.89 -26.30 -36.98
CA PRO A 12 109.51 -27.30 -35.97
C PRO A 12 109.16 -26.69 -34.60
N GLU A 13 109.85 -25.63 -34.17
CA GLU A 13 109.64 -24.94 -32.89
C GLU A 13 108.33 -24.13 -32.89
N ILE A 14 107.99 -23.49 -34.03
CA ILE A 14 106.70 -22.79 -34.19
C ILE A 14 105.53 -23.79 -34.20
N SER A 15 105.69 -24.96 -34.81
CA SER A 15 104.67 -26.02 -34.80
C SER A 15 104.46 -26.62 -33.39
N ALA A 16 105.55 -26.77 -32.62
CA ALA A 16 105.48 -27.20 -31.22
C ALA A 16 104.78 -26.15 -30.33
N LEU A 17 105.12 -24.87 -30.48
CA LEU A 17 104.49 -23.76 -29.75
C LEU A 17 103.00 -23.59 -30.08
N LEU A 18 102.59 -23.75 -31.34
CA LEU A 18 101.17 -23.69 -31.73
C LEU A 18 100.38 -24.89 -31.20
N LYS A 19 100.96 -26.09 -31.16
CA LYS A 19 100.36 -27.27 -30.52
C LYS A 19 100.22 -27.06 -29.02
N GLU A 20 101.25 -26.52 -28.37
CA GLU A 20 101.23 -26.19 -26.94
C GLU A 20 100.17 -25.12 -26.63
N GLN A 21 100.08 -24.06 -27.43
CA GLN A 21 99.05 -23.02 -27.30
C GLN A 21 97.64 -23.58 -27.48
N ALA A 22 97.42 -24.44 -28.49
CA ALA A 22 96.12 -25.09 -28.71
C ALA A 22 95.77 -26.06 -27.57
N MET A 23 96.74 -26.81 -27.05
CA MET A 23 96.54 -27.68 -25.88
C MET A 23 96.23 -26.87 -24.61
N LEU A 24 96.91 -25.74 -24.39
CA LEU A 24 96.66 -24.84 -23.27
C LEU A 24 95.30 -24.16 -23.39
N MET A 25 94.90 -23.73 -24.60
CA MET A 25 93.55 -23.20 -24.84
C MET A 25 92.47 -24.27 -24.62
N ALA A 26 92.68 -25.50 -25.11
CA ALA A 26 91.75 -26.60 -24.91
C ALA A 26 91.64 -27.00 -23.43
N GLU A 27 92.74 -27.02 -22.69
CA GLU A 27 92.75 -27.31 -21.25
C GLU A 27 92.15 -26.16 -20.43
N LEU A 28 92.41 -24.90 -20.80
CA LEU A 28 91.76 -23.73 -20.21
C LEU A 28 90.25 -23.76 -20.48
N ASP A 29 89.83 -24.10 -21.69
CA ASP A 29 88.41 -24.22 -22.05
C ASP A 29 87.75 -25.41 -21.33
N ARG A 30 88.45 -26.54 -21.19
CA ARG A 30 87.99 -27.69 -20.41
C ARG A 30 87.81 -27.31 -18.93
N ARG A 31 88.82 -26.69 -18.30
CA ARG A 31 88.72 -26.15 -16.93
C ARG A 31 87.65 -25.08 -16.83
N ARG A 32 87.46 -24.29 -17.89
CA ARG A 32 86.41 -23.26 -17.93
C ARG A 32 85.03 -23.87 -17.89
N ARG A 33 84.78 -24.90 -18.67
CA ARG A 33 83.49 -25.58 -18.75
C ARG A 33 83.21 -26.43 -17.52
N THR A 34 84.24 -26.99 -16.87
CA THR A 34 84.07 -27.97 -15.77
C THR A 34 84.13 -27.40 -14.34
N ASP A 35 84.26 -26.07 -14.20
CA ASP A 35 84.19 -25.35 -12.93
C ASP A 35 83.55 -23.96 -13.14
N ILE A 36 82.25 -23.98 -13.42
CA ILE A 36 81.47 -22.74 -13.61
C ILE A 36 81.25 -22.03 -12.26
N LEU A 37 81.22 -22.76 -11.15
CA LEU A 37 80.97 -22.21 -9.82
C LEU A 37 81.97 -21.11 -9.43
N ALA A 38 83.26 -21.32 -9.70
CA ALA A 38 84.29 -20.31 -9.43
C ALA A 38 84.06 -18.98 -10.19
N ARG A 39 83.34 -19.04 -11.32
CA ARG A 39 83.00 -17.88 -12.15
C ARG A 39 81.62 -17.32 -11.92
N TYR A 40 80.83 -17.92 -11.03
CA TYR A 40 79.53 -17.36 -10.72
C TYR A 40 79.66 -15.93 -10.20
N ARG A 41 78.91 -15.01 -10.81
CA ARG A 41 78.82 -13.60 -10.43
C ARG A 41 77.33 -13.30 -10.21
N PRO A 42 76.85 -13.34 -8.95
CA PRO A 42 75.45 -13.09 -8.67
C PRO A 42 75.10 -11.62 -8.92
N TYR A 43 73.92 -11.38 -9.46
CA TYR A 43 73.31 -10.05 -9.45
C TYR A 43 73.07 -9.55 -8.03
N ALA A 44 72.84 -8.25 -7.88
CA ALA A 44 72.54 -7.64 -6.56
C ALA A 44 71.46 -8.42 -5.79
N LYS A 45 70.31 -8.68 -6.41
CA LYS A 45 69.21 -9.45 -5.80
C LYS A 45 69.53 -10.91 -5.52
N GLN A 46 70.32 -11.56 -6.38
CA GLN A 46 70.78 -12.93 -6.11
C GLN A 46 71.71 -12.96 -4.90
N ARG A 47 72.58 -11.95 -4.75
CA ARG A 47 73.47 -11.81 -3.60
C ARG A 47 72.69 -11.55 -2.31
N GLU A 48 71.66 -10.72 -2.35
CA GLU A 48 70.73 -10.51 -1.24
C GLU A 48 70.08 -11.83 -0.80
N PHE A 49 69.54 -12.60 -1.76
CA PHE A 49 68.94 -13.91 -1.50
C PHE A 49 69.93 -14.89 -0.84
N HIS A 50 71.17 -14.94 -1.33
CA HIS A 50 72.22 -15.77 -0.72
C HIS A 50 72.57 -15.32 0.70
N ALA A 51 72.77 -14.01 0.91
CA ALA A 51 73.11 -13.44 2.21
C ALA A 51 72.01 -13.67 3.25
N ALA A 52 70.74 -13.60 2.85
CA ALA A 52 69.59 -13.90 3.70
C ALA A 52 69.69 -15.31 4.32
N GLY A 53 70.38 -16.26 3.67
CA GLY A 53 70.55 -17.62 4.18
C GLY A 53 71.27 -17.70 5.53
N ALA A 54 72.04 -16.67 5.91
CA ALA A 54 72.70 -16.62 7.21
C ALA A 54 71.71 -16.49 8.39
N ASN A 55 70.60 -15.78 8.17
CA ASN A 55 69.65 -15.42 9.22
C ASN A 55 68.32 -16.15 9.10
N TYR A 56 67.92 -16.50 7.88
CA TYR A 56 66.59 -17.05 7.60
C TYR A 56 66.68 -18.52 7.18
N ARG A 57 65.87 -19.34 7.86
CA ARG A 57 65.77 -20.77 7.59
C ARG A 57 65.06 -21.02 6.26
N GLU A 58 63.96 -20.33 6.02
CA GLU A 58 63.08 -20.47 4.87
C GLU A 58 63.21 -19.23 3.97
N ARG A 59 63.61 -19.39 2.72
CA ARG A 59 63.78 -18.27 1.79
C ARG A 59 63.09 -18.51 0.47
N LEU A 60 62.41 -17.48 -0.01
CA LEU A 60 61.84 -17.44 -1.35
C LEU A 60 62.62 -16.42 -2.19
N PHE A 61 63.18 -16.87 -3.31
CA PHE A 61 63.64 -15.99 -4.37
C PHE A 61 62.56 -15.88 -5.45
N MET A 62 61.79 -14.80 -5.37
CA MET A 62 60.68 -14.54 -6.27
C MET A 62 61.18 -13.68 -7.44
N ALA A 63 61.24 -14.26 -8.64
CA ALA A 63 61.64 -13.54 -9.84
C ALA A 63 60.84 -13.99 -11.05
N GLY A 64 60.72 -13.11 -12.05
CA GLY A 64 60.18 -13.46 -13.35
C GLY A 64 60.95 -14.57 -14.07
N ASN A 65 60.34 -15.14 -15.10
CA ASN A 65 61.00 -16.13 -15.95
C ASN A 65 62.23 -15.51 -16.64
N GLN A 66 63.29 -16.31 -16.78
CA GLN A 66 64.58 -15.91 -17.37
C GLN A 66 65.40 -14.85 -16.61
N LEU A 67 64.98 -14.43 -15.41
CA LEU A 67 65.75 -13.46 -14.61
C LEU A 67 66.89 -14.09 -13.78
N GLY A 68 67.07 -15.41 -13.88
CA GLY A 68 68.16 -16.13 -13.20
C GLY A 68 67.81 -16.71 -11.82
N LYS A 69 66.53 -16.88 -11.50
CA LYS A 69 66.08 -17.51 -10.23
C LYS A 69 66.65 -18.91 -9.99
N THR A 70 66.49 -19.80 -10.97
CA THR A 70 66.97 -21.19 -10.90
C THR A 70 68.50 -21.27 -10.94
N LEU A 71 69.14 -20.30 -11.62
CA LEU A 71 70.60 -20.18 -11.67
C LEU A 71 71.16 -19.84 -10.28
N ALA A 72 70.56 -18.90 -9.56
CA ALA A 72 70.94 -18.59 -8.18
C ALA A 72 70.76 -19.80 -7.25
N GLY A 73 69.62 -20.49 -7.35
CA GLY A 73 69.37 -21.72 -6.58
C GLY A 73 70.41 -22.80 -6.85
N ALA A 74 70.77 -23.04 -8.11
CA ALA A 74 71.78 -24.03 -8.49
C ALA A 74 73.19 -23.66 -8.00
N ALA A 75 73.57 -22.39 -8.11
CA ALA A 75 74.86 -21.93 -7.63
C ALA A 75 75.00 -22.11 -6.12
N GLU A 76 74.00 -21.69 -5.33
CA GLU A 76 73.98 -21.87 -3.89
C GLU A 76 73.98 -23.34 -3.48
N ALA A 77 73.15 -24.16 -4.12
CA ALA A 77 73.13 -25.61 -3.94
C ALA A 77 74.50 -26.24 -4.17
N ALA A 78 75.20 -25.88 -5.24
CA ALA A 78 76.54 -26.37 -5.52
C ALA A 78 77.57 -25.91 -4.46
N MET A 79 77.49 -24.67 -3.96
CA MET A 79 78.36 -24.20 -2.86
C MET A 79 78.14 -25.02 -1.60
N HIS A 80 76.88 -25.31 -1.25
CA HIS A 80 76.53 -26.13 -0.11
C HIS A 80 76.97 -27.60 -0.27
N LEU A 81 76.79 -28.18 -1.45
CA LEU A 81 77.19 -29.57 -1.72
C LEU A 81 78.71 -29.77 -1.72
N THR A 82 79.46 -28.78 -2.21
CA THR A 82 80.93 -28.86 -2.32
C THR A 82 81.67 -28.28 -1.13
N GLY A 83 81.04 -27.42 -0.34
CA GLY A 83 81.71 -26.61 0.68
C GLY A 83 82.58 -25.49 0.10
N HIS A 84 82.53 -25.26 -1.22
CA HIS A 84 83.29 -24.21 -1.90
C HIS A 84 82.51 -22.90 -1.91
N TYR A 85 82.77 -22.08 -0.91
CA TYR A 85 82.15 -20.77 -0.76
C TYR A 85 83.10 -19.66 -1.22
N PRO A 86 82.72 -18.83 -2.21
CA PRO A 86 83.52 -17.68 -2.63
C PRO A 86 83.78 -16.67 -1.51
N GLY A 87 84.82 -15.84 -1.66
CA GLY A 87 85.18 -14.83 -0.64
C GLY A 87 84.09 -13.78 -0.38
N TRP A 88 83.20 -13.54 -1.35
CA TRP A 88 82.05 -12.63 -1.20
C TRP A 88 80.84 -13.27 -0.49
N TRP A 89 80.87 -14.59 -0.24
CA TRP A 89 79.73 -15.32 0.31
C TRP A 89 79.45 -14.95 1.77
N GLN A 90 78.26 -14.39 2.01
CA GLN A 90 77.77 -13.97 3.33
C GLN A 90 76.61 -14.82 3.86
N GLY A 91 76.12 -15.78 3.07
CA GLY A 91 75.04 -16.69 3.48
C GLY A 91 75.50 -17.80 4.42
N ARG A 92 74.61 -18.77 4.67
CA ARG A 92 74.93 -19.95 5.50
C ARG A 92 76.10 -20.74 4.92
N ARG A 93 76.98 -21.22 5.80
CA ARG A 93 78.04 -22.17 5.47
C ARG A 93 77.80 -23.50 6.19
N PHE A 94 78.02 -24.60 5.48
CA PHE A 94 78.06 -25.93 6.05
C PHE A 94 79.51 -26.36 6.16
N ASP A 95 79.95 -26.69 7.38
CA ASP A 95 81.30 -27.15 7.72
C ASP A 95 81.43 -28.69 7.69
N LYS A 96 80.38 -29.37 7.22
CA LYS A 96 80.30 -30.83 7.05
C LYS A 96 79.62 -31.17 5.72
N PRO A 97 79.87 -32.38 5.17
CA PRO A 97 79.06 -32.91 4.09
C PRO A 97 77.56 -32.87 4.40
N ILE A 98 76.75 -32.58 3.38
CA ILE A 98 75.30 -32.39 3.53
C ILE A 98 74.48 -33.44 2.79
N VAL A 99 73.27 -33.69 3.26
CA VAL A 99 72.21 -34.30 2.45
C VAL A 99 71.31 -33.20 1.92
N MET A 100 71.19 -33.12 0.59
CA MET A 100 70.38 -32.14 -0.10
C MET A 100 69.23 -32.81 -0.86
N LEU A 101 68.02 -32.23 -0.77
CA LEU A 101 66.91 -32.54 -1.67
C LEU A 101 66.76 -31.39 -2.67
N ALA A 102 66.67 -31.70 -3.96
CA ALA A 102 66.38 -30.71 -4.99
C ALA A 102 65.32 -31.23 -5.96
N GLY A 103 64.34 -30.41 -6.31
CA GLY A 103 63.27 -30.86 -7.19
C GLY A 103 62.43 -29.75 -7.79
N SER A 104 61.67 -30.11 -8.82
CA SER A 104 60.68 -29.25 -9.47
C SER A 104 59.38 -30.01 -9.76
N GLU A 105 58.45 -29.44 -10.52
CA GLU A 105 57.08 -29.95 -10.70
C GLU A 105 57.03 -31.39 -11.22
N SER A 106 57.81 -31.70 -12.27
CA SER A 106 57.92 -33.03 -12.88
C SER A 106 59.37 -33.54 -12.93
N TYR A 107 59.54 -34.81 -13.28
CA TYR A 107 60.88 -35.38 -13.52
C TYR A 107 61.61 -34.69 -14.67
N GLU A 108 60.92 -34.35 -15.75
CA GLU A 108 61.48 -33.65 -16.91
C GLU A 108 61.94 -32.26 -16.51
N LEU A 109 61.14 -31.52 -15.74
CA LEU A 109 61.49 -30.19 -15.27
C LEU A 109 62.67 -30.23 -14.28
N THR A 110 62.70 -31.23 -13.39
CA THR A 110 63.84 -31.44 -12.49
C THR A 110 65.10 -31.79 -13.27
N ARG A 111 65.00 -32.62 -14.31
CA ARG A 111 66.12 -32.99 -15.19
C ARG A 111 66.63 -31.79 -15.98
N ASP A 112 65.74 -31.07 -16.65
CA ASP A 112 66.08 -30.03 -17.64
C ASP A 112 66.36 -28.66 -16.99
N GLY A 113 65.83 -28.42 -15.80
CA GLY A 113 66.11 -27.23 -14.98
C GLY A 113 67.23 -27.49 -13.98
N VAL A 114 66.90 -28.21 -12.90
CA VAL A 114 67.75 -28.40 -11.71
C VAL A 114 69.02 -29.21 -12.03
N GLN A 115 68.87 -30.43 -12.56
CA GLN A 115 70.01 -31.31 -12.86
C GLN A 115 70.89 -30.71 -13.96
N ARG A 116 70.31 -30.12 -15.01
CA ARG A 116 71.09 -29.47 -16.07
C ARG A 116 72.03 -28.40 -15.54
N LEU A 117 71.56 -27.55 -14.62
CA LEU A 117 72.38 -26.50 -14.04
C LEU A 117 73.37 -27.03 -13.00
N LEU A 118 73.00 -28.02 -12.19
CA LEU A 118 73.90 -28.57 -11.17
C LEU A 118 74.97 -29.47 -11.76
N VAL A 119 74.59 -30.39 -12.64
CA VAL A 119 75.47 -31.45 -13.16
C VAL A 119 75.96 -31.10 -14.56
N GLY A 120 75.06 -30.73 -15.47
CA GLY A 120 75.38 -30.51 -16.89
C GLY A 120 74.30 -31.09 -17.80
N PRO A 121 74.43 -30.97 -19.13
CA PRO A 121 73.44 -31.45 -20.10
C PRO A 121 72.96 -32.89 -19.82
N PRO A 122 71.66 -33.11 -19.52
CA PRO A 122 71.20 -34.42 -19.03
C PRO A 122 71.38 -35.59 -20.00
N LEU A 123 71.29 -35.32 -21.30
CA LEU A 123 71.38 -36.34 -22.36
C LEU A 123 72.82 -36.62 -22.82
N THR A 124 73.80 -35.82 -22.40
CA THR A 124 75.21 -35.95 -22.79
C THR A 124 76.07 -36.19 -21.56
N GLU A 125 76.28 -37.46 -21.22
CA GLU A 125 76.98 -37.87 -20.00
C GLU A 125 78.44 -37.38 -19.93
N ASP A 126 79.11 -37.29 -21.08
CA ASP A 126 80.48 -36.77 -21.15
C ASP A 126 80.57 -35.31 -20.65
N ASP A 127 79.50 -34.54 -20.84
CA ASP A 127 79.36 -33.16 -20.38
C ASP A 127 78.86 -33.05 -18.93
N TRP A 128 78.60 -34.16 -18.23
CA TRP A 128 78.31 -34.09 -16.80
C TRP A 128 79.53 -33.57 -16.04
N GLY A 129 79.33 -32.66 -15.10
CA GLY A 129 80.38 -31.87 -14.45
C GLY A 129 80.68 -30.54 -15.15
N THR A 130 79.92 -30.17 -16.20
CA THR A 130 79.93 -28.80 -16.75
C THR A 130 78.85 -27.89 -16.17
N GLY A 131 78.11 -28.35 -15.16
CA GLY A 131 77.21 -27.52 -14.37
C GLY A 131 77.93 -26.77 -13.24
N PHE A 132 77.16 -26.31 -12.26
CA PHE A 132 77.68 -25.63 -11.07
C PHE A 132 78.41 -26.58 -10.11
N ILE A 133 78.13 -27.88 -10.10
CA ILE A 133 78.96 -28.85 -9.37
C ILE A 133 80.19 -29.13 -10.24
N PRO A 134 81.41 -28.75 -9.81
CA PRO A 134 82.59 -28.95 -10.63
C PRO A 134 82.82 -30.45 -10.91
N LYS A 135 83.28 -30.81 -12.12
CA LYS A 135 83.55 -32.22 -12.50
C LYS A 135 84.41 -32.95 -11.47
N ALA A 136 85.44 -32.26 -10.94
CA ALA A 136 86.35 -32.81 -9.94
C ALA A 136 85.66 -33.13 -8.60
N ALA A 137 84.55 -32.48 -8.28
CA ALA A 137 83.78 -32.74 -7.07
C ALA A 137 82.79 -33.90 -7.23
N ILE A 138 82.35 -34.24 -8.44
CA ILE A 138 81.43 -35.37 -8.65
C ILE A 138 82.17 -36.68 -8.38
N HIS A 139 81.71 -37.43 -7.37
CA HIS A 139 82.26 -38.73 -7.00
C HIS A 139 81.52 -39.88 -7.68
N ALA A 140 80.19 -39.86 -7.63
CA ALA A 140 79.32 -40.89 -8.20
C ALA A 140 77.95 -40.31 -8.56
N THR A 141 77.25 -40.95 -9.50
CA THR A 141 75.89 -40.60 -9.91
C THR A 141 75.05 -41.86 -10.01
N THR A 142 73.81 -41.82 -9.53
CA THR A 142 72.84 -42.91 -9.66
C THR A 142 71.77 -42.50 -10.64
N ARG A 143 71.54 -43.29 -11.69
CA ARG A 143 70.48 -43.02 -12.68
C ARG A 143 69.11 -43.37 -12.14
N ARG A 144 68.10 -42.61 -12.57
CA ARG A 144 66.71 -42.91 -12.28
C ARG A 144 66.15 -43.90 -13.30
N SER A 145 65.42 -44.91 -12.84
CA SER A 145 64.65 -45.78 -13.72
C SER A 145 63.41 -45.05 -14.23
N GLY A 146 63.13 -45.13 -15.53
CA GLY A 146 61.89 -44.61 -16.13
C GLY A 146 61.91 -43.17 -16.67
N ALA A 147 63.03 -42.45 -16.57
CA ALA A 147 63.19 -41.12 -17.18
C ALA A 147 64.59 -40.97 -17.81
N SER A 148 64.65 -40.86 -19.15
CA SER A 148 65.92 -40.80 -19.88
C SER A 148 66.75 -39.57 -19.47
N GLY A 149 68.03 -39.80 -19.19
CA GLY A 149 68.98 -38.77 -18.74
C GLY A 149 68.78 -38.25 -17.32
N ALA A 150 67.74 -38.70 -16.58
CA ALA A 150 67.48 -38.24 -15.23
C ALA A 150 68.32 -39.00 -14.19
N LEU A 151 68.86 -38.27 -13.22
CA LEU A 151 69.56 -38.81 -12.06
C LEU A 151 68.60 -38.94 -10.88
N ASP A 152 68.79 -39.98 -10.08
CA ASP A 152 68.13 -40.12 -8.78
C ASP A 152 68.97 -39.48 -7.67
N SER A 153 70.30 -39.65 -7.74
CA SER A 153 71.23 -39.05 -6.79
C SER A 153 72.61 -38.73 -7.36
N VAL A 154 73.31 -37.80 -6.73
CA VAL A 154 74.71 -37.43 -7.00
C VAL A 154 75.47 -37.38 -5.69
N THR A 155 76.62 -38.05 -5.64
CA THR A 155 77.57 -37.98 -4.53
C THR A 155 78.67 -36.98 -4.86
N VAL A 156 78.86 -35.98 -4.01
CA VAL A 156 79.75 -34.83 -4.25
C VAL A 156 80.81 -34.75 -3.15
N ARG A 157 82.09 -34.72 -3.51
CA ARG A 157 83.20 -34.50 -2.56
C ARG A 157 83.07 -33.11 -1.92
N HIS A 158 83.12 -33.06 -0.60
CA HIS A 158 83.03 -31.82 0.18
C HIS A 158 84.44 -31.34 0.59
N ALA A 159 84.67 -30.04 0.62
CA ALA A 159 85.97 -29.44 0.96
C ALA A 159 86.48 -29.75 2.37
N THR A 160 85.56 -30.02 3.31
CA THR A 160 85.93 -30.41 4.69
C THR A 160 86.28 -31.89 4.82
N GLY A 161 86.25 -32.66 3.73
CA GLY A 161 86.41 -34.11 3.72
C GLY A 161 85.06 -34.84 3.79
N GLY A 162 85.00 -36.06 3.25
CA GLY A 162 83.75 -36.82 3.08
C GLY A 162 82.96 -36.44 1.82
N ALA A 163 81.72 -36.92 1.71
CA ALA A 163 80.89 -36.71 0.53
C ALA A 163 79.45 -36.30 0.89
N SER A 164 78.99 -35.22 0.27
CA SER A 164 77.59 -34.77 0.29
C SER A 164 76.76 -35.62 -0.67
N THR A 165 75.46 -35.73 -0.40
CA THR A 165 74.50 -36.44 -1.25
C THR A 165 73.41 -35.49 -1.72
N LEU A 166 73.29 -35.31 -3.03
CA LEU A 166 72.15 -34.67 -3.68
C LEU A 166 71.15 -35.73 -4.10
N LEU A 167 69.89 -35.58 -3.72
CA LEU A 167 68.78 -36.44 -4.14
C LEU A 167 67.81 -35.61 -4.98
N PHE A 168 67.57 -36.04 -6.21
CA PHE A 168 66.62 -35.39 -7.11
C PHE A 168 65.20 -35.91 -6.88
N LYS A 169 64.25 -34.99 -6.73
CA LYS A 169 62.84 -35.25 -6.47
C LYS A 169 61.96 -34.53 -7.48
N ALA A 170 60.76 -35.03 -7.73
CA ALA A 170 59.73 -34.33 -8.50
C ALA A 170 58.45 -34.19 -7.68
N TYR A 171 57.75 -33.06 -7.79
CA TYR A 171 56.55 -32.80 -6.98
C TYR A 171 55.39 -33.73 -7.34
N GLU A 172 55.27 -34.11 -8.62
CA GLU A 172 54.26 -35.07 -9.11
C GLU A 172 54.33 -36.45 -8.46
N GLN A 173 55.47 -36.80 -7.84
CA GLN A 173 55.61 -38.02 -7.05
C GLN A 173 54.77 -37.99 -5.76
N GLY A 174 54.25 -36.81 -5.40
CA GLY A 174 53.52 -36.54 -4.18
C GLY A 174 54.40 -36.59 -2.94
N ARG A 175 53.79 -36.22 -1.81
CA ARG A 175 54.41 -36.18 -0.49
C ARG A 175 55.20 -37.44 -0.11
N GLY A 176 54.73 -38.63 -0.48
CA GLY A 176 55.31 -39.91 -0.05
C GLY A 176 56.80 -40.08 -0.39
N LYS A 177 57.28 -39.54 -1.52
CA LYS A 177 58.70 -39.65 -1.92
C LYS A 177 59.62 -38.65 -1.23
N TRP A 178 59.06 -37.65 -0.55
CA TRP A 178 59.78 -36.65 0.23
C TRP A 178 59.95 -37.05 1.70
N GLN A 179 59.30 -38.15 2.14
CA GLN A 179 59.29 -38.61 3.52
C GLN A 179 60.49 -39.45 3.99
N ALA A 180 61.47 -39.74 3.13
CA ALA A 180 62.48 -40.75 3.46
C ALA A 180 63.76 -40.21 4.11
N ASN A 181 64.23 -39.01 3.74
CA ASN A 181 65.60 -38.58 4.03
C ASN A 181 65.62 -37.35 4.94
N THR A 182 66.30 -37.43 6.08
CA THR A 182 66.73 -36.23 6.83
C THR A 182 67.67 -35.41 5.96
N ALA A 183 67.42 -34.10 5.81
CA ALA A 183 68.14 -33.23 4.89
C ALA A 183 68.70 -32.00 5.60
N ASP A 184 69.89 -31.53 5.21
CA ASP A 184 70.48 -30.28 5.69
C ASP A 184 70.08 -29.08 4.81
N TYR A 185 69.76 -29.33 3.54
CA TYR A 185 69.31 -28.31 2.60
C TYR A 185 68.22 -28.84 1.66
N VAL A 186 67.15 -28.07 1.48
CA VAL A 186 66.09 -28.40 0.52
C VAL A 186 65.92 -27.24 -0.45
N TRP A 187 66.04 -27.54 -1.74
CA TRP A 187 65.81 -26.58 -2.81
C TRP A 187 64.59 -26.98 -3.63
N PHE A 188 63.56 -26.14 -3.56
CA PHE A 188 62.36 -26.21 -4.38
C PHE A 188 62.51 -25.27 -5.58
N ASP A 189 62.64 -25.82 -6.79
CA ASP A 189 62.60 -25.04 -8.03
C ASP A 189 61.19 -25.08 -8.63
N GLU A 190 60.65 -23.92 -8.98
CA GLU A 190 59.22 -23.69 -9.22
C GLU A 190 58.33 -23.98 -7.99
N GLU A 191 57.04 -23.64 -8.08
CA GLU A 191 56.12 -23.59 -6.95
C GLU A 191 55.68 -25.00 -6.48
N PRO A 192 56.10 -25.46 -5.28
CA PRO A 192 55.72 -26.78 -4.78
C PRO A 192 54.28 -26.80 -4.26
N PRO A 193 53.58 -27.94 -4.37
CA PRO A 193 52.37 -28.20 -3.59
C PRO A 193 52.65 -28.07 -2.08
N GLU A 194 51.65 -27.62 -1.34
CA GLU A 194 51.76 -27.33 0.10
C GLU A 194 52.24 -28.54 0.92
N ASP A 195 51.72 -29.73 0.63
CA ASP A 195 52.07 -30.97 1.34
C ASP A 195 53.53 -31.41 1.10
N VAL A 196 54.05 -31.20 -0.11
CA VAL A 196 55.46 -31.43 -0.48
C VAL A 196 56.36 -30.38 0.19
N TYR A 197 55.95 -29.12 0.21
CA TYR A 197 56.68 -28.03 0.87
C TYR A 197 56.85 -28.29 2.38
N PHE A 198 55.76 -28.63 3.07
CA PHE A 198 55.80 -28.97 4.50
C PHE A 198 56.64 -30.20 4.80
N GLU A 199 56.69 -31.16 3.88
CA GLU A 199 57.56 -32.32 4.03
C GLU A 199 59.04 -31.90 3.98
N GLY A 200 59.44 -31.00 3.07
CA GLY A 200 60.78 -30.43 3.05
C GLY A 200 61.15 -29.68 4.34
N ILE A 201 60.19 -28.91 4.90
CA ILE A 201 60.37 -28.30 6.24
C ILE A 201 60.61 -29.37 7.30
N THR A 202 59.81 -30.42 7.29
CA THR A 202 59.90 -31.50 8.26
C THR A 202 61.27 -32.18 8.22
N ARG A 203 61.84 -32.41 7.02
CA ARG A 203 63.15 -33.06 6.85
C ARG A 203 64.35 -32.24 7.30
N THR A 204 64.19 -30.92 7.38
CA THR A 204 65.25 -30.01 7.85
C THR A 204 65.17 -29.70 9.35
N ASN A 205 64.12 -30.14 10.05
CA ASN A 205 63.95 -29.85 11.48
C ASN A 205 65.09 -30.42 12.34
N ALA A 206 65.48 -31.69 12.12
CA ALA A 206 66.48 -32.38 12.92
C ALA A 206 67.92 -31.82 12.73
N THR A 207 68.22 -31.32 11.53
CA THR A 207 69.53 -30.77 11.15
C THR A 207 69.62 -29.26 11.36
N ARG A 208 68.50 -28.62 11.73
CA ARG A 208 68.31 -27.16 11.63
C ARG A 208 68.69 -26.67 10.23
N GLY A 209 68.36 -27.44 9.21
CA GLY A 209 68.71 -27.20 7.81
C GLY A 209 68.00 -26.00 7.21
N SER A 210 68.42 -25.60 6.00
CA SER A 210 67.89 -24.43 5.28
C SER A 210 67.01 -24.84 4.10
N ILE A 211 66.05 -23.98 3.76
CA ILE A 211 65.10 -24.17 2.67
C ILE A 211 65.19 -22.97 1.73
N ALA A 212 65.33 -23.27 0.45
CA ALA A 212 65.30 -22.30 -0.63
C ALA A 212 64.18 -22.66 -1.59
N VAL A 213 63.41 -21.66 -2.00
CA VAL A 213 62.37 -21.77 -3.00
C VAL A 213 62.64 -20.76 -4.10
N THR A 214 62.63 -21.18 -5.36
CA THR A 214 62.86 -20.32 -6.53
C THR A 214 61.70 -20.44 -7.50
N PHE A 215 60.73 -19.51 -7.49
CA PHE A 215 59.59 -19.57 -8.40
C PHE A 215 59.15 -18.19 -8.90
N THR A 216 58.33 -18.23 -9.96
CA THR A 216 57.47 -17.11 -10.39
C THR A 216 56.04 -17.41 -9.89
N PRO A 217 55.33 -16.52 -9.18
CA PRO A 217 53.99 -16.80 -8.66
C PRO A 217 52.96 -16.80 -9.80
N LEU A 218 52.90 -17.88 -10.57
CA LEU A 218 52.04 -18.02 -11.75
C LEU A 218 50.64 -18.54 -11.40
N LYS A 219 50.49 -19.23 -10.25
CA LYS A 219 49.23 -19.88 -9.84
C LYS A 219 48.32 -19.00 -8.97
N GLY A 220 48.58 -17.69 -8.95
CA GLY A 220 47.90 -16.74 -8.06
C GLY A 220 48.33 -16.90 -6.60
N LEU A 221 47.41 -16.68 -5.65
CA LEU A 221 47.68 -16.76 -4.22
C LEU A 221 47.55 -18.21 -3.71
N SER A 222 48.51 -19.07 -4.04
CA SER A 222 48.56 -20.41 -3.47
C SER A 222 48.92 -20.41 -1.99
N ALA A 223 48.74 -21.53 -1.29
CA ALA A 223 49.08 -21.65 0.13
C ALA A 223 50.56 -21.34 0.41
N VAL A 224 51.48 -21.77 -0.48
CA VAL A 224 52.92 -21.48 -0.34
C VAL A 224 53.20 -20.00 -0.63
N VAL A 225 52.55 -19.40 -1.63
CA VAL A 225 52.69 -17.95 -1.93
C VAL A 225 52.13 -17.10 -0.78
N ALA A 226 50.95 -17.42 -0.26
CA ALA A 226 50.34 -16.75 0.90
C ALA A 226 51.23 -16.88 2.14
N ARG A 227 51.81 -18.07 2.35
CA ARG A 227 52.76 -18.32 3.45
C ARG A 227 53.95 -17.38 3.37
N TYR A 228 54.56 -17.16 2.21
CA TYR A 228 55.71 -16.27 2.09
C TYR A 228 55.34 -14.77 2.09
N LEU A 229 54.22 -14.37 1.48
CA LEU A 229 53.88 -12.96 1.27
C LEU A 229 52.94 -12.35 2.32
N MET A 230 52.13 -13.16 3.01
CA MET A 230 51.09 -12.67 3.92
C MET A 230 51.34 -13.02 5.38
N GLU A 231 51.97 -14.16 5.66
CA GLU A 231 52.28 -14.56 7.04
C GLU A 231 53.62 -13.95 7.51
N LYS A 232 53.60 -13.25 8.63
CA LYS A 232 54.84 -12.77 9.26
C LYS A 232 55.50 -13.90 10.04
N SER A 233 56.78 -14.14 9.78
CA SER A 233 57.57 -15.15 10.50
C SER A 233 59.03 -14.70 10.60
N PRO A 234 59.65 -14.77 11.78
CA PRO A 234 61.05 -14.36 11.96
C PRO A 234 62.04 -15.26 11.20
N ASP A 235 61.63 -16.48 10.85
CA ASP A 235 62.49 -17.46 10.16
C ASP A 235 62.36 -17.43 8.62
N ARG A 236 61.55 -16.52 8.07
CA ARG A 236 61.19 -16.45 6.64
C ARG A 236 61.58 -15.13 6.02
N GLU A 237 62.14 -15.18 4.81
CA GLU A 237 62.49 -13.99 4.03
C GLU A 237 62.11 -14.18 2.55
N VAL A 238 61.66 -13.09 1.91
CA VAL A 238 61.33 -13.05 0.49
C VAL A 238 62.22 -12.03 -0.20
N THR A 239 63.02 -12.49 -1.14
CA THR A 239 63.79 -11.61 -2.03
C THR A 239 63.07 -11.53 -3.37
N THR A 240 62.58 -10.34 -3.72
CA THR A 240 61.92 -10.08 -5.00
C THR A 240 62.89 -9.49 -6.00
N MET A 241 62.91 -10.05 -7.21
CA MET A 241 63.71 -9.57 -8.34
C MET A 241 62.80 -9.33 -9.55
N THR A 242 62.91 -8.12 -10.11
CA THR A 242 62.18 -7.70 -11.31
C THR A 242 63.11 -7.71 -12.53
N ILE A 243 62.55 -7.49 -13.71
CA ILE A 243 63.34 -7.37 -14.95
C ILE A 243 64.37 -6.24 -14.88
N GLU A 244 64.13 -5.21 -14.05
CA GLU A 244 65.06 -4.09 -13.86
C GLU A 244 66.33 -4.48 -13.09
N ASP A 245 66.25 -5.53 -12.29
CA ASP A 245 67.37 -6.06 -11.51
C ASP A 245 68.24 -7.02 -12.34
N ALA A 246 67.79 -7.44 -13.52
CA ALA A 246 68.52 -8.37 -14.39
C ALA A 246 69.60 -7.63 -15.20
N GLU A 247 70.87 -7.83 -14.82
CA GLU A 247 72.00 -7.10 -15.39
C GLU A 247 72.32 -7.49 -16.86
N HIS A 248 71.73 -8.56 -17.39
CA HIS A 248 71.99 -9.04 -18.76
C HIS A 248 71.05 -8.45 -19.82
N TYR A 249 69.95 -7.80 -19.44
CA TYR A 249 69.07 -7.11 -20.40
C TYR A 249 69.44 -5.64 -20.49
N THR A 250 69.56 -5.11 -21.71
CA THR A 250 69.67 -3.65 -21.91
C THR A 250 68.36 -2.95 -21.57
N ALA A 251 68.38 -1.65 -21.31
CA ALA A 251 67.17 -0.87 -21.02
C ALA A 251 66.10 -1.01 -22.12
N GLU A 252 66.52 -1.06 -23.39
CA GLU A 252 65.63 -1.23 -24.55
C GLU A 252 65.02 -2.64 -24.63
N GLU A 253 65.77 -3.68 -24.26
CA GLU A 253 65.27 -5.05 -24.17
C GLU A 253 64.24 -5.20 -23.05
N ARG A 254 64.51 -4.61 -21.88
CA ARG A 254 63.57 -4.59 -20.76
C ARG A 254 62.24 -3.97 -21.16
N GLN A 255 62.26 -2.81 -21.81
CA GLN A 255 61.05 -2.12 -22.27
C GLN A 255 60.27 -2.92 -23.32
N ARG A 256 60.96 -3.59 -24.26
CA ARG A 256 60.30 -4.49 -25.23
C ARG A 256 59.61 -5.66 -24.54
N ILE A 257 60.26 -6.28 -23.57
CA ILE A 257 59.69 -7.39 -22.80
C ILE A 257 58.49 -6.92 -21.98
N ILE A 258 58.62 -5.82 -21.22
CA ILE A 258 57.51 -5.23 -20.44
C ILE A 258 56.30 -4.93 -21.35
N SER A 259 56.54 -4.32 -22.51
CA SER A 259 55.49 -3.98 -23.47
C SER A 259 54.73 -5.20 -24.02
N SER A 260 55.42 -6.35 -24.15
CA SER A 260 54.80 -7.60 -24.63
C SER A 260 53.82 -8.23 -23.64
N TYR A 261 53.99 -7.98 -22.33
CA TYR A 261 53.10 -8.47 -21.27
C TYR A 261 52.02 -7.44 -20.87
N ALA A 262 52.24 -6.15 -21.12
CA ALA A 262 51.32 -5.07 -20.74
C ALA A 262 50.00 -5.02 -21.55
N THR A 263 49.98 -5.61 -22.75
CA THR A 263 48.77 -5.65 -23.60
C THR A 263 47.74 -6.71 -23.18
N THR A 264 48.06 -7.60 -22.23
CA THR A 264 47.19 -8.73 -21.86
C THR A 264 46.54 -8.62 -20.47
N ALA A 265 46.93 -7.65 -19.62
CA ALA A 265 46.53 -7.66 -18.20
C ALA A 265 45.22 -6.91 -17.88
N LEU A 266 44.80 -5.92 -18.68
CA LEU A 266 43.58 -5.15 -18.41
C LEU A 266 42.80 -4.94 -19.71
N THR A 267 41.52 -5.35 -19.68
CA THR A 267 40.59 -5.10 -20.78
C THR A 267 40.38 -3.59 -20.97
N PRO A 268 39.95 -3.13 -22.16
CA PRO A 268 39.59 -1.72 -22.36
C PRO A 268 38.59 -1.22 -21.31
N PHE A 269 37.64 -2.05 -20.89
CA PHE A 269 36.68 -1.76 -19.82
C PHE A 269 37.34 -1.61 -18.43
N ALA A 270 38.32 -2.45 -18.11
CA ALA A 270 39.04 -2.32 -16.83
C ALA A 270 39.87 -1.03 -16.78
N ARG A 271 40.37 -0.55 -17.93
CA ARG A 271 41.06 0.75 -18.01
C ARG A 271 40.10 1.91 -17.80
N THR A 272 38.88 1.86 -18.34
CA THR A 272 37.89 2.92 -18.11
C THR A 272 37.47 3.00 -16.65
N LEU A 273 37.30 1.86 -15.98
CA LEU A 273 36.95 1.83 -14.56
C LEU A 273 38.06 2.37 -13.64
N LEU A 274 39.34 2.15 -14.01
CA LEU A 274 40.49 2.64 -13.24
C LEU A 274 40.82 4.12 -13.51
N ASP A 275 40.36 4.66 -14.63
CA ASP A 275 40.53 6.07 -15.02
C ASP A 275 39.44 6.98 -14.43
N ASP A 276 38.40 6.40 -13.81
CA ASP A 276 37.30 7.15 -13.21
C ASP A 276 37.76 7.97 -11.99
N ALA A 277 37.61 9.30 -12.08
CA ALA A 277 38.11 10.25 -11.08
C ALA A 277 37.37 10.22 -9.73
N THR A 278 36.21 9.57 -9.64
CA THR A 278 35.40 9.47 -8.42
C THR A 278 34.69 8.12 -8.34
N ALA A 279 34.28 7.70 -7.13
CA ALA A 279 33.48 6.48 -6.95
C ALA A 279 32.14 6.52 -7.73
N GLY A 280 31.50 7.69 -7.85
CA GLY A 280 30.28 7.85 -8.66
C GLY A 280 30.51 7.68 -10.16
N ALA A 281 31.66 8.13 -10.67
CA ALA A 281 32.06 7.88 -12.06
C ALA A 281 32.28 6.37 -12.30
N ALA A 282 32.95 5.69 -11.38
CA ALA A 282 33.13 4.23 -11.42
C ALA A 282 31.80 3.45 -11.41
N LEU A 283 30.84 3.83 -10.57
CA LEU A 283 29.51 3.22 -10.54
C LEU A 283 28.73 3.45 -11.85
N THR A 284 28.87 4.63 -12.46
CA THR A 284 28.29 4.94 -13.77
C THR A 284 28.91 4.06 -14.87
N THR A 285 30.23 3.86 -14.85
CA THR A 285 30.96 2.97 -15.77
C THR A 285 30.56 1.50 -15.58
N LEU A 286 30.19 1.08 -14.36
CA LEU A 286 29.62 -0.24 -14.06
C LEU A 286 28.15 -0.38 -14.48
N GLY A 287 27.51 0.68 -15.01
CA GLY A 287 26.11 0.68 -15.44
C GLY A 287 25.10 0.93 -14.33
N VAL A 288 25.52 1.42 -13.15
CA VAL A 288 24.60 1.84 -12.08
C VAL A 288 23.96 3.16 -12.46
N SER A 289 22.63 3.19 -12.55
CA SER A 289 21.88 4.39 -12.92
C SER A 289 22.00 5.48 -11.86
N ALA A 290 21.79 6.74 -12.25
CA ALA A 290 21.78 7.88 -11.30
C ALA A 290 20.75 7.69 -10.17
N PHE A 291 19.62 7.04 -10.45
CA PHE A 291 18.61 6.69 -9.44
C PHE A 291 19.11 5.63 -8.45
N ALA A 292 19.79 4.59 -8.94
CA ALA A 292 20.35 3.57 -8.05
C ALA A 292 21.48 4.15 -7.19
N GLN A 293 22.30 5.06 -7.74
CA GLN A 293 23.31 5.79 -6.98
C GLN A 293 22.67 6.62 -5.86
N SER A 294 21.56 7.33 -6.12
CA SER A 294 20.89 8.09 -5.06
C SER A 294 20.38 7.22 -3.91
N VAL A 295 19.97 5.97 -4.19
CA VAL A 295 19.54 5.03 -3.13
C VAL A 295 20.74 4.45 -2.38
N LEU A 296 21.87 4.20 -3.06
CA LEU A 296 23.10 3.68 -2.45
C LEU A 296 23.81 4.73 -1.58
N ASP A 297 23.63 6.01 -1.90
CA ASP A 297 24.19 7.14 -1.15
C ASP A 297 23.35 7.52 0.10
N ASP A 298 22.17 6.93 0.28
CA ASP A 298 21.30 7.23 1.40
C ASP A 298 21.86 6.70 2.73
N ALA A 299 22.02 7.60 3.70
CA ALA A 299 22.69 7.32 4.98
C ALA A 299 21.93 6.34 5.89
N ASP A 300 20.62 6.17 5.67
CA ASP A 300 19.78 5.28 6.47
C ASP A 300 18.56 4.78 5.69
N ALA A 301 17.87 3.80 6.28
CA ALA A 301 16.69 3.19 5.68
C ALA A 301 15.50 4.17 5.51
N ALA A 302 15.40 5.24 6.31
CA ALA A 302 14.32 6.21 6.19
C ALA A 302 14.52 7.12 4.98
N THR A 303 15.75 7.58 4.76
CA THR A 303 16.16 8.35 3.57
C THR A 303 16.02 7.49 2.31
N ALA A 304 16.47 6.22 2.34
CA ALA A 304 16.28 5.26 1.24
C ALA A 304 14.81 5.05 0.86
N ARG A 305 13.91 4.94 1.84
CA ARG A 305 12.47 4.86 1.56
C ARG A 305 11.93 6.15 0.94
N ALA A 306 12.47 7.31 1.30
CA ALA A 306 12.08 8.59 0.70
C ALA A 306 12.51 8.68 -0.77
N THR A 307 13.74 8.29 -1.07
CA THR A 307 14.28 8.24 -2.45
C THR A 307 13.49 7.27 -3.34
N LEU A 308 13.04 6.14 -2.78
CA LEU A 308 12.15 5.19 -3.46
C LEU A 308 10.68 5.66 -3.55
N GLY A 309 10.33 6.83 -3.01
CA GLY A 309 8.96 7.34 -2.95
C GLY A 309 8.06 6.62 -1.95
N ALA A 310 8.60 5.75 -1.10
CA ALA A 310 7.89 4.90 -0.14
C ALA A 310 7.84 5.48 1.30
N ASN A 311 8.21 6.75 1.50
CA ASN A 311 8.19 7.42 2.81
C ASN A 311 6.82 8.01 3.20
N ASN A 312 5.91 8.21 2.23
CA ASN A 312 4.58 8.77 2.47
C ASN A 312 3.54 8.05 1.59
N ALA A 313 2.40 7.69 2.19
CA ALA A 313 1.27 7.10 1.47
C ALA A 313 0.75 8.01 0.33
N ALA A 314 0.88 9.34 0.46
CA ALA A 314 0.50 10.30 -0.58
C ALA A 314 1.30 10.14 -1.90
N ASN A 315 2.44 9.45 -1.88
CA ASN A 315 3.26 9.21 -3.08
C ASN A 315 2.79 8.01 -3.91
N LEU A 316 1.83 7.23 -3.41
CA LEU A 316 1.21 6.11 -4.14
C LEU A 316 0.13 6.69 -5.06
N THR A 317 0.53 7.22 -6.22
CA THR A 317 -0.40 7.75 -7.24
C THR A 317 -1.25 6.65 -7.90
N THR A 318 -0.83 5.38 -7.78
CA THR A 318 -1.62 4.17 -8.11
C THR A 318 -1.21 3.02 -7.18
N GLY A 319 -2.20 2.32 -6.59
CA GLY A 319 -1.98 1.13 -5.74
C GLY A 319 -2.95 1.00 -4.56
N THR A 320 -3.24 -0.22 -4.15
CA THR A 320 -4.02 -0.53 -2.94
C THR A 320 -3.08 -0.57 -1.73
N LEU A 321 -3.30 0.24 -0.70
CA LEU A 321 -2.65 0.02 0.60
C LEU A 321 -3.37 -1.14 1.30
N PRO A 322 -2.68 -2.22 1.72
CA PRO A 322 -3.30 -3.27 2.51
C PRO A 322 -3.81 -2.71 3.85
N ASP A 323 -4.99 -3.14 4.28
CA ASP A 323 -5.66 -2.67 5.51
C ASP A 323 -4.73 -2.70 6.74
N ALA A 324 -3.83 -3.69 6.83
CA ALA A 324 -2.85 -3.83 7.90
C ALA A 324 -1.85 -2.66 8.02
N ARG A 325 -1.70 -1.82 6.99
CA ARG A 325 -0.84 -0.61 7.01
C ARG A 325 -1.57 0.67 7.42
N LEU A 326 -2.90 0.61 7.57
CA LEU A 326 -3.76 1.71 8.05
C LEU A 326 -4.24 1.45 9.49
N ASP A 327 -3.61 0.50 10.18
CA ASP A 327 -3.94 0.13 11.55
C ASP A 327 -3.69 1.31 12.50
N GLY A 328 -4.73 1.68 13.25
CA GLY A 328 -4.70 2.74 14.27
C GLY A 328 -5.49 4.02 13.96
N VAL A 329 -5.92 4.28 12.72
CA VAL A 329 -6.78 5.46 12.41
C VAL A 329 -8.16 5.07 11.86
N TYR A 330 -8.27 3.93 11.17
CA TYR A 330 -9.50 3.47 10.55
C TYR A 330 -9.63 1.94 10.71
N ASN A 331 -10.51 1.48 11.60
CA ASN A 331 -10.81 0.04 11.76
C ASN A 331 -11.88 -0.37 10.74
N ASN A 332 -11.61 -1.36 9.88
CA ASN A 332 -12.57 -1.97 8.95
C ASN A 332 -13.28 -1.01 7.97
N VAL A 333 -12.58 0.02 7.45
CA VAL A 333 -13.13 0.91 6.39
C VAL A 333 -13.04 0.22 5.02
N THR A 334 -13.76 -0.90 4.87
CA THR A 334 -13.83 -1.67 3.61
C THR A 334 -15.08 -1.31 2.79
N GLN A 335 -16.07 -0.68 3.43
CA GLN A 335 -17.43 -0.49 2.88
C GLN A 335 -17.90 0.97 2.88
N LEU A 336 -17.03 1.91 3.24
CA LEU A 336 -17.30 3.36 3.24
C LEU A 336 -16.52 4.01 2.10
N ALA A 337 -17.22 4.65 1.17
CA ALA A 337 -16.61 5.43 0.08
C ALA A 337 -16.95 6.92 0.21
N LEU A 338 -15.93 7.77 0.07
CA LEU A 338 -16.06 9.22 -0.08
C LEU A 338 -15.94 9.54 -1.58
N THR A 339 -16.98 10.12 -2.14
CA THR A 339 -17.10 10.37 -3.58
C THR A 339 -17.12 11.87 -3.89
N THR A 340 -16.78 12.24 -5.13
CA THR A 340 -16.86 13.61 -5.62
C THR A 340 -17.94 13.69 -6.70
N ASP A 341 -18.71 14.78 -6.70
CA ASP A 341 -19.93 15.06 -7.49
C ASP A 341 -21.18 14.25 -7.14
N GLY A 342 -22.20 14.94 -6.60
CA GLY A 342 -23.57 14.43 -6.40
C GLY A 342 -23.80 13.52 -5.19
N GLU A 343 -22.89 12.58 -4.91
CA GLU A 343 -22.92 11.67 -3.75
C GLU A 343 -21.73 11.99 -2.83
N ALA A 344 -21.97 12.24 -1.54
CA ALA A 344 -20.91 12.64 -0.59
C ALA A 344 -20.37 11.46 0.23
N VAL A 345 -21.23 10.52 0.61
CA VAL A 345 -20.89 9.36 1.46
C VAL A 345 -21.73 8.16 1.02
N LYS A 346 -21.07 7.05 0.69
CA LYS A 346 -21.71 5.79 0.34
C LYS A 346 -21.39 4.71 1.36
N LEU A 347 -22.43 4.00 1.83
CA LEU A 347 -22.32 2.84 2.71
C LEU A 347 -22.74 1.58 1.92
N ILE A 348 -21.84 0.61 1.81
CA ILE A 348 -22.07 -0.60 1.01
C ILE A 348 -22.32 -1.79 1.94
N GLY A 349 -23.53 -2.34 1.89
CA GLY A 349 -23.87 -3.59 2.59
C GLY A 349 -23.27 -4.83 1.93
N SER A 350 -23.34 -5.95 2.63
CA SER A 350 -23.09 -7.26 2.00
C SER A 350 -24.32 -7.71 1.21
N ALA A 351 -24.21 -8.80 0.43
CA ALA A 351 -25.34 -9.34 -0.34
C ALA A 351 -26.57 -9.74 0.50
N THR A 352 -26.43 -9.84 1.83
CA THR A 352 -27.51 -10.21 2.77
C THR A 352 -27.62 -9.26 3.96
N GLY A 353 -26.79 -8.22 4.01
CA GLY A 353 -26.62 -7.41 5.20
C GLY A 353 -26.79 -5.94 4.88
N ASP A 354 -27.84 -5.35 5.44
CA ASP A 354 -28.16 -3.93 5.32
C ASP A 354 -27.19 -3.05 6.13
N PRO A 355 -26.48 -2.11 5.49
CA PRO A 355 -25.53 -1.25 6.18
C PRO A 355 -26.27 -0.21 7.04
N TYR A 356 -25.67 0.20 8.16
CA TYR A 356 -26.24 1.20 9.06
C TYR A 356 -25.18 2.16 9.60
N VAL A 357 -25.61 3.37 9.94
CA VAL A 357 -24.86 4.32 10.77
C VAL A 357 -25.28 4.08 12.21
N GLY A 358 -24.40 3.54 13.05
CA GLY A 358 -24.70 3.23 14.45
C GLY A 358 -24.21 4.30 15.43
N PHE A 359 -25.01 4.58 16.45
CA PHE A 359 -24.63 5.44 17.58
C PHE A 359 -24.38 4.54 18.80
N TRP A 360 -23.20 4.62 19.40
CA TRP A 360 -22.76 3.68 20.44
C TRP A 360 -22.39 4.39 21.74
N LYS A 361 -22.67 3.73 22.87
CA LYS A 361 -22.13 4.07 24.19
C LYS A 361 -21.27 2.91 24.64
N ALA A 362 -19.94 3.09 24.57
CA ALA A 362 -18.98 2.00 24.70
C ALA A 362 -19.32 0.84 23.74
N THR A 363 -19.51 -0.38 24.25
CA THR A 363 -19.80 -1.57 23.44
C THR A 363 -21.28 -1.84 23.22
N ALA A 364 -22.18 -0.91 23.58
CA ALA A 364 -23.63 -1.05 23.39
C ALA A 364 -24.17 -0.03 22.38
N ARG A 365 -24.83 -0.49 21.32
CA ARG A 365 -25.51 0.38 20.36
C ARG A 365 -26.75 0.99 21.01
N GLN A 366 -26.90 2.30 20.88
CA GLN A 366 -28.01 3.08 21.45
C GLN A 366 -29.08 3.39 20.39
N GLY A 367 -28.70 3.38 19.12
CA GLY A 367 -29.59 3.60 18.00
C GLY A 367 -28.83 3.59 16.67
N TYR A 368 -29.54 3.75 15.57
CA TYR A 368 -28.95 3.73 14.23
C TYR A 368 -29.84 4.36 13.16
N ILE A 369 -29.22 4.67 12.01
CA ILE A 369 -29.90 5.01 10.75
C ILE A 369 -29.58 3.91 9.74
N GLN A 370 -30.60 3.36 9.10
CA GLN A 370 -30.45 2.20 8.20
C GLN A 370 -31.53 2.22 7.12
N HIS A 371 -31.20 1.73 5.93
CA HIS A 371 -32.21 1.25 4.98
C HIS A 371 -32.26 -0.29 5.07
N ARG A 372 -33.46 -0.88 5.17
CA ARG A 372 -33.64 -2.33 5.08
C ARG A 372 -34.41 -2.75 3.83
N ASP A 373 -33.87 -3.73 3.11
CA ASP A 373 -34.36 -4.21 1.81
C ASP A 373 -35.49 -5.26 1.93
N GLY A 374 -36.47 -5.01 2.78
CA GLY A 374 -37.63 -5.89 2.96
C GLY A 374 -38.94 -5.32 2.42
N THR A 375 -39.97 -6.16 2.37
CA THR A 375 -41.36 -5.79 2.05
C THR A 375 -42.31 -5.90 3.25
N ALA A 376 -41.79 -6.22 4.43
CA ALA A 376 -42.58 -6.31 5.66
C ALA A 376 -42.80 -4.92 6.31
N ASN A 377 -43.74 -4.85 7.25
CA ASN A 377 -43.93 -3.64 8.07
C ASN A 377 -42.68 -3.38 8.92
N GLY A 378 -42.16 -2.14 8.86
CA GLY A 378 -40.92 -1.74 9.54
C GLY A 378 -39.66 -1.79 8.67
N GLU A 379 -39.79 -2.24 7.42
CA GLU A 379 -38.73 -2.23 6.42
C GLU A 379 -38.72 -0.92 5.61
N GLY A 380 -37.54 -0.52 5.11
CA GLY A 380 -37.29 0.76 4.45
C GLY A 380 -36.25 1.63 5.18
N LEU A 381 -36.27 2.94 4.93
CA LEU A 381 -35.32 3.89 5.54
C LEU A 381 -35.79 4.30 6.94
N ARG A 382 -35.01 4.00 7.98
CA ARG A 382 -35.40 4.20 9.39
C ARG A 382 -34.34 4.87 10.25
N VAL A 383 -34.80 5.60 11.26
CA VAL A 383 -34.03 6.12 12.39
C VAL A 383 -34.58 5.46 13.65
N ALA A 384 -33.75 4.65 14.30
CA ALA A 384 -34.18 3.77 15.37
C ALA A 384 -33.48 4.04 16.70
N ASN A 385 -34.24 3.91 17.77
CA ASN A 385 -33.77 3.97 19.15
C ASN A 385 -33.75 2.54 19.74
N ASP A 386 -32.57 1.97 19.92
CA ASP A 386 -32.42 0.60 20.43
C ASP A 386 -32.82 0.50 21.92
N LEU A 387 -32.82 1.60 22.68
CA LEU A 387 -33.18 1.59 24.11
C LEU A 387 -34.67 1.33 24.33
N THR A 388 -35.53 1.93 23.51
CA THR A 388 -36.99 1.81 23.65
C THR A 388 -37.62 0.90 22.60
N GLY A 389 -36.89 0.59 21.52
CA GLY A 389 -37.41 -0.16 20.38
C GLY A 389 -38.21 0.68 19.39
N ASP A 390 -38.34 2.00 19.62
CA ASP A 390 -39.10 2.91 18.78
C ASP A 390 -38.30 3.35 17.55
N TYR A 391 -39.00 3.65 16.46
CA TYR A 391 -38.35 4.20 15.27
C TYR A 391 -39.28 5.02 14.37
N LEU A 392 -38.72 6.05 13.72
CA LEU A 392 -39.35 6.77 12.61
C LEU A 392 -38.83 6.20 11.30
N TYR A 393 -39.69 5.93 10.33
CA TYR A 393 -39.27 5.32 9.07
C TYR A 393 -40.13 5.70 7.86
N LEU A 394 -39.50 5.64 6.69
CA LEU A 394 -40.16 5.62 5.39
C LEU A 394 -40.33 4.15 4.98
N SER A 395 -41.58 3.72 4.91
CA SER A 395 -41.99 2.36 4.58
C SER A 395 -41.63 2.00 3.14
N ASN A 396 -41.00 0.83 2.95
CA ASN A 396 -40.75 0.24 1.63
C ASN A 396 -41.99 -0.49 1.06
N VAL A 397 -43.08 -0.59 1.84
CA VAL A 397 -44.37 -1.06 1.35
C VAL A 397 -45.06 0.10 0.62
N ASN A 398 -45.44 -0.10 -0.64
CA ASN A 398 -46.16 0.86 -1.48
C ASN A 398 -47.54 1.22 -0.89
N SER A 399 -47.56 2.08 0.12
CA SER A 399 -48.77 2.67 0.70
C SER A 399 -48.76 4.18 0.48
N THR A 400 -49.94 4.77 0.33
CA THR A 400 -50.14 6.23 0.22
C THR A 400 -49.46 7.00 1.36
N ASP A 401 -49.38 6.40 2.56
CA ASP A 401 -48.79 7.01 3.76
C ASP A 401 -47.49 6.32 4.19
N ALA A 402 -46.42 6.60 3.45
CA ALA A 402 -45.14 5.92 3.65
C ALA A 402 -44.39 6.36 4.92
N LEU A 403 -44.59 7.58 5.43
CA LEU A 403 -43.95 8.05 6.66
C LEU A 403 -44.68 7.53 7.91
N LYS A 404 -43.98 6.74 8.72
CA LYS A 404 -44.55 6.01 9.85
C LYS A 404 -43.67 6.10 11.09
N PHE A 405 -44.31 6.01 12.24
CA PHE A 405 -43.68 5.90 13.56
C PHE A 405 -44.05 4.55 14.17
N TYR A 406 -43.06 3.77 14.56
CA TYR A 406 -43.24 2.55 15.32
C TYR A 406 -43.05 2.83 16.81
N ASP A 407 -44.04 2.42 17.60
CA ASP A 407 -44.02 2.44 19.06
C ASP A 407 -43.78 1.01 19.56
N GLY A 408 -42.59 0.77 20.11
CA GLY A 408 -42.16 -0.52 20.64
C GLY A 408 -42.96 -0.93 21.88
N SER A 409 -43.52 0.02 22.63
CA SER A 409 -44.37 -0.28 23.79
C SER A 409 -45.74 -0.83 23.39
N ALA A 410 -46.25 -0.44 22.23
CA ALA A 410 -47.55 -0.86 21.68
C ALA A 410 -47.44 -1.90 20.55
N ALA A 411 -46.21 -2.18 20.07
CA ALA A 411 -45.94 -3.00 18.89
C ALA A 411 -46.74 -2.58 17.64
N ALA A 412 -46.91 -1.26 17.46
CA ALA A 412 -47.79 -0.67 16.44
C ALA A 412 -47.03 0.22 15.45
N HIS A 413 -47.40 0.13 14.17
CA HIS A 413 -46.88 0.97 13.09
C HIS A 413 -47.89 2.07 12.76
N ASN A 414 -47.69 3.25 13.36
CA ASN A 414 -48.61 4.37 13.22
C ASN A 414 -48.21 5.25 12.03
N THR A 415 -49.19 5.66 11.23
CA THR A 415 -48.97 6.65 10.17
C THR A 415 -48.70 8.03 10.77
N VAL A 416 -47.69 8.74 10.26
CA VAL A 416 -47.48 10.16 10.59
C VAL A 416 -48.29 11.00 9.60
N TRP A 417 -49.39 11.58 10.08
CA TRP A 417 -50.28 12.42 9.28
C TRP A 417 -49.80 13.87 9.23
N HIS A 418 -49.83 14.47 8.04
CA HIS A 418 -49.66 15.90 7.80
C HIS A 418 -50.77 16.39 6.87
N SER A 419 -50.94 17.72 6.73
CA SER A 419 -52.02 18.30 5.92
C SER A 419 -52.04 17.88 4.45
N GLY A 420 -50.96 17.29 3.94
CA GLY A 420 -50.82 16.82 2.56
C GLY A 420 -51.23 15.36 2.33
N ASN A 421 -51.34 14.55 3.38
CA ASN A 421 -51.82 13.16 3.28
C ASN A 421 -53.03 12.86 4.19
N LEU A 422 -53.42 13.78 5.07
CA LEU A 422 -54.60 13.63 5.93
C LEU A 422 -55.90 13.62 5.11
N ALA A 423 -56.59 12.48 5.03
CA ALA A 423 -57.90 12.37 4.41
C ALA A 423 -59.03 12.58 5.43
N ALA A 424 -60.24 12.88 4.92
CA ALA A 424 -61.43 13.05 5.77
C ALA A 424 -61.74 11.79 6.61
N ALA A 425 -61.43 10.60 6.09
CA ALA A 425 -61.59 9.34 6.82
C ALA A 425 -60.65 9.25 8.05
N ASP A 426 -59.43 9.78 7.94
CA ASP A 426 -58.45 9.76 9.04
C ASP A 426 -58.87 10.72 10.16
N VAL A 427 -59.39 11.89 9.78
CA VAL A 427 -59.98 12.86 10.73
C VAL A 427 -61.20 12.26 11.43
N ASN A 428 -62.06 11.53 10.70
CA ASN A 428 -63.21 10.83 11.28
C ASN A 428 -62.79 9.80 12.33
N ALA A 429 -61.71 9.06 12.06
CA ALA A 429 -61.17 8.07 12.99
C ALA A 429 -60.55 8.72 14.23
N LEU A 430 -59.88 9.88 14.08
CA LEU A 430 -59.19 10.57 15.18
C LEU A 430 -60.14 11.36 16.10
N TYR A 431 -61.12 12.06 15.54
CA TYR A 431 -62.00 12.97 16.29
C TYR A 431 -63.45 12.50 16.42
N GLY A 432 -63.84 11.43 15.73
CA GLY A 432 -65.18 10.84 15.83
C GLY A 432 -66.30 11.66 15.17
N TYR A 433 -66.00 12.67 14.34
CA TYR A 433 -67.03 13.39 13.58
C TYR A 433 -66.60 13.75 12.15
N THR A 434 -67.55 13.61 11.23
CA THR A 434 -67.48 14.12 9.84
C THR A 434 -67.92 15.58 9.83
N PRO A 435 -67.23 16.52 9.15
CA PRO A 435 -67.81 17.83 8.83
C PRO A 435 -69.19 17.60 8.18
N ALA A 436 -70.24 18.22 8.72
CA ALA A 436 -71.60 17.93 8.30
C ALA A 436 -71.77 18.19 6.80
N SER A 437 -72.34 17.21 6.08
CA SER A 437 -72.45 17.23 4.63
C SER A 437 -73.23 18.44 4.11
N ASN A 438 -72.74 19.09 3.06
CA ASN A 438 -73.48 20.12 2.32
C ASN A 438 -74.76 19.57 1.66
N ALA A 439 -74.92 18.25 1.59
CA ALA A 439 -76.10 17.58 1.05
C ALA A 439 -77.26 17.48 2.05
N VAL A 440 -77.03 17.62 3.36
CA VAL A 440 -78.09 17.61 4.37
C VAL A 440 -78.48 19.05 4.69
N GLN A 441 -79.75 19.39 4.50
CA GLN A 441 -80.24 20.76 4.58
C GLN A 441 -81.45 20.89 5.49
N VAL A 442 -81.55 22.02 6.18
CA VAL A 442 -82.80 22.48 6.79
C VAL A 442 -83.58 23.24 5.72
N ILE A 443 -84.75 22.73 5.33
CA ILE A 443 -85.62 23.37 4.33
C ILE A 443 -86.59 24.29 5.07
N ALA A 444 -86.51 25.60 4.81
CA ALA A 444 -87.49 26.55 5.33
C ALA A 444 -88.79 26.43 4.51
N GLY A 445 -89.87 25.98 5.17
CA GLY A 445 -91.20 25.89 4.56
C GLY A 445 -91.88 27.25 4.39
N SER A 446 -93.08 27.27 3.80
CA SER A 446 -93.87 28.49 3.61
C SER A 446 -94.06 29.25 4.93
N GLY A 447 -93.79 30.56 4.90
CA GLY A 447 -93.86 31.43 6.07
C GLY A 447 -92.56 31.49 6.88
N LEU A 448 -91.56 30.67 6.55
CA LEU A 448 -90.23 30.66 7.19
C LEU A 448 -89.12 31.03 6.19
N THR A 449 -88.05 31.64 6.70
CA THR A 449 -86.81 31.92 5.94
C THR A 449 -85.58 31.45 6.71
N GLY A 450 -84.41 31.35 6.06
CA GLY A 450 -83.14 31.01 6.72
C GLY A 450 -82.71 29.53 6.70
N GLY A 451 -83.32 28.73 5.81
CA GLY A 451 -82.88 27.35 5.52
C GLY A 451 -81.49 27.27 4.86
N GLY A 452 -81.00 26.06 4.62
CA GLY A 452 -79.70 25.80 3.98
C GLY A 452 -78.97 24.61 4.59
N ALA A 453 -77.74 24.36 4.15
CA ALA A 453 -76.91 23.25 4.62
C ALA A 453 -76.54 23.37 6.11
N ILE A 454 -76.48 22.23 6.80
CA ILE A 454 -76.12 22.15 8.23
C ILE A 454 -74.61 22.24 8.49
N SER A 455 -73.80 22.44 7.45
CA SER A 455 -72.36 22.74 7.57
C SER A 455 -72.04 24.07 8.26
N ALA A 456 -73.07 24.85 8.63
CA ALA A 456 -72.96 26.00 9.52
C ALA A 456 -74.24 26.15 10.39
N ASN A 457 -74.17 26.98 11.43
CA ASN A 457 -75.31 27.29 12.30
C ASN A 457 -76.47 27.95 11.53
N ARG A 458 -77.68 27.39 11.61
CA ARG A 458 -78.88 27.90 10.91
C ARG A 458 -79.85 28.61 11.84
N THR A 459 -80.44 29.69 11.35
CA THR A 459 -81.48 30.48 12.04
C THR A 459 -82.72 30.49 11.17
N LEU A 460 -83.82 29.93 11.67
CA LEU A 460 -85.12 29.97 10.99
C LEU A 460 -85.93 31.15 11.50
N THR A 461 -86.39 32.01 10.60
CA THR A 461 -87.16 33.22 10.94
C THR A 461 -88.58 33.11 10.40
N LEU A 462 -89.57 33.37 11.27
CA LEU A 462 -90.98 33.45 10.88
C LEU A 462 -91.30 34.80 10.24
N GLY A 463 -91.98 34.75 9.10
CA GLY A 463 -92.45 35.91 8.36
C GLY A 463 -93.50 36.71 9.13
N THR A 464 -93.43 38.03 9.03
CA THR A 464 -94.39 38.94 9.66
C THR A 464 -95.81 38.68 9.14
N PRO A 465 -96.84 38.63 9.99
CA PRO A 465 -98.22 38.46 9.54
C PRO A 465 -98.68 39.60 8.60
N SER A 466 -99.54 39.30 7.64
CA SER A 466 -100.16 40.31 6.77
C SER A 466 -101.45 40.88 7.37
N ASP A 467 -101.89 42.03 6.83
CA ASP A 467 -103.09 42.73 7.28
C ASP A 467 -104.37 41.87 7.21
N ILE A 468 -105.27 42.09 8.16
CA ILE A 468 -106.54 41.37 8.30
C ILE A 468 -107.71 42.25 7.82
N THR A 469 -108.57 41.67 6.98
CA THR A 469 -109.79 42.27 6.43
C THR A 469 -110.98 41.33 6.66
N ASN A 470 -112.22 41.79 6.40
CA ASN A 470 -113.42 40.96 6.50
C ASN A 470 -113.46 39.77 5.50
N ALA A 471 -112.50 39.69 4.57
CA ALA A 471 -112.34 38.57 3.64
C ALA A 471 -111.08 37.72 3.92
N THR A 472 -110.28 38.07 4.93
CA THR A 472 -109.03 37.36 5.21
C THR A 472 -109.29 35.96 5.76
N THR A 473 -108.59 34.96 5.23
CA THR A 473 -108.65 33.56 5.66
C THR A 473 -107.39 33.17 6.44
N ASN A 474 -107.44 32.01 7.11
CA ASN A 474 -106.25 31.40 7.69
C ASN A 474 -105.37 30.87 6.55
N SER A 475 -104.22 31.49 6.29
CA SER A 475 -103.35 31.16 5.17
C SER A 475 -101.87 31.43 5.47
N VAL A 476 -100.97 30.76 4.74
CA VAL A 476 -99.52 30.99 4.76
C VAL A 476 -99.05 31.34 3.34
N SER A 477 -98.12 32.28 3.22
CA SER A 477 -97.46 32.64 1.95
C SER A 477 -95.95 32.38 2.05
N GLY A 478 -95.19 32.66 0.99
CA GLY A 478 -93.74 32.44 1.00
C GLY A 478 -93.02 33.10 2.17
N THR A 479 -93.48 34.28 2.62
CA THR A 479 -92.81 35.09 3.66
C THR A 479 -93.76 35.70 4.69
N SER A 480 -95.02 35.24 4.81
CA SER A 480 -96.03 35.79 5.73
C SER A 480 -97.11 34.75 6.08
N HIS A 481 -97.99 35.08 7.02
CA HIS A 481 -99.19 34.34 7.36
C HIS A 481 -100.36 35.26 7.77
N THR A 482 -101.60 34.76 7.73
CA THR A 482 -102.82 35.50 8.12
C THR A 482 -103.78 34.65 8.95
N HIS A 483 -104.68 35.32 9.67
CA HIS A 483 -105.79 34.72 10.42
C HIS A 483 -107.15 35.33 10.03
N ALA A 484 -108.25 34.59 10.19
CA ALA A 484 -109.61 35.04 9.90
C ALA A 484 -110.30 35.76 11.08
N LEU A 485 -111.22 36.71 10.79
CA LEU A 485 -112.06 37.40 11.79
C LEU A 485 -113.37 36.65 12.10
N GLY A 486 -113.90 36.80 13.33
CA GLY A 486 -114.99 35.97 13.86
C GLY A 486 -116.38 36.60 14.07
N PHE A 487 -116.64 37.87 13.68
CA PHE A 487 -117.98 38.51 13.80
C PHE A 487 -118.64 38.73 12.42
N VAL A 488 -119.99 38.78 12.36
CA VAL A 488 -120.77 38.89 11.10
C VAL A 488 -121.45 40.26 10.94
N ALA A 489 -121.67 40.70 9.69
CA ALA A 489 -122.14 42.06 9.37
C ALA A 489 -123.51 42.47 9.98
N ALA A 490 -124.34 41.52 10.42
CA ALA A 490 -125.66 41.78 11.01
C ALA A 490 -125.63 42.41 12.42
N GLU A 491 -124.45 42.43 13.06
CA GLU A 491 -124.25 42.92 14.43
C GLU A 491 -123.83 44.41 14.48
N VAL A 492 -123.57 45.03 13.33
CA VAL A 492 -123.07 46.41 13.25
C VAL A 492 -124.16 47.33 12.68
N SER A 493 -124.48 48.41 13.40
CA SER A 493 -125.48 49.40 12.95
C SER A 493 -124.98 50.19 11.73
N THR A 494 -125.85 50.38 10.75
CA THR A 494 -125.62 51.25 9.59
C THR A 494 -126.66 52.37 9.46
N ALA A 495 -127.51 52.57 10.47
CA ALA A 495 -128.63 53.53 10.43
C ALA A 495 -128.15 55.00 10.41
N THR A 496 -128.73 55.83 9.53
CA THR A 496 -128.36 57.26 9.36
C THR A 496 -129.55 58.24 9.25
N SER A 497 -130.81 57.77 9.24
CA SER A 497 -131.99 58.66 9.15
C SER A 497 -133.18 58.19 10.01
N SER A 498 -134.14 59.09 10.28
CA SER A 498 -135.38 58.78 11.01
C SER A 498 -136.38 57.91 10.23
N SER A 499 -136.19 57.73 8.92
CA SER A 499 -136.97 56.80 8.09
C SER A 499 -136.35 55.39 8.04
N THR A 500 -135.30 55.13 8.82
CA THR A 500 -134.64 53.82 8.86
C THR A 500 -135.61 52.73 9.33
N THR A 501 -135.69 51.66 8.56
CA THR A 501 -136.53 50.50 8.87
C THR A 501 -135.71 49.25 9.24
N SER A 502 -134.38 49.25 9.09
CA SER A 502 -133.49 48.14 9.45
C SER A 502 -132.45 48.54 10.48
N PHE A 503 -132.31 47.74 11.53
CA PHE A 503 -131.47 48.01 12.69
C PHE A 503 -130.64 46.76 13.05
N PRO A 504 -129.52 46.88 13.77
CA PRO A 504 -128.77 45.69 14.20
C PRO A 504 -129.59 44.85 15.18
N LEU A 505 -129.20 43.58 15.33
CA LEU A 505 -129.78 42.72 16.36
C LEU A 505 -129.60 43.35 17.75
N GLY A 506 -130.64 43.28 18.58
CA GLY A 506 -130.66 43.87 19.92
C GLY A 506 -131.17 45.31 19.99
N HIS A 507 -131.44 45.99 18.87
CA HIS A 507 -131.92 47.39 18.87
C HIS A 507 -133.32 47.53 19.51
N VAL A 508 -133.58 48.62 20.25
CA VAL A 508 -134.81 48.80 21.05
C VAL A 508 -135.51 50.12 20.69
N ILE A 509 -136.84 50.11 20.55
CA ILE A 509 -137.66 51.30 20.27
C ILE A 509 -138.90 51.37 21.17
N SER A 510 -139.55 52.54 21.28
CA SER A 510 -140.84 52.73 21.96
C SER A 510 -141.98 52.86 20.95
N CYS A 511 -143.01 52.03 21.08
CA CYS A 511 -144.04 51.82 20.07
C CYS A 511 -145.44 51.90 20.69
N TYR A 512 -146.31 52.77 20.16
CA TYR A 512 -147.68 52.90 20.67
C TYR A 512 -148.61 51.80 20.13
N SER A 513 -149.51 51.26 20.97
CA SER A 513 -150.50 50.27 20.57
C SER A 513 -151.85 50.56 21.21
N ALA A 514 -152.93 50.59 20.44
CA ALA A 514 -154.29 50.81 20.98
C ALA A 514 -154.86 49.59 21.74
N SER A 515 -154.10 48.51 21.88
CA SER A 515 -154.51 47.29 22.58
C SER A 515 -153.39 46.83 23.52
N GLU A 516 -153.76 46.11 24.58
CA GLU A 516 -152.76 45.63 25.54
C GLU A 516 -151.85 44.59 24.88
N VAL A 517 -150.53 44.84 24.89
CA VAL A 517 -149.53 43.93 24.30
C VAL A 517 -148.75 43.23 25.41
N ALA A 518 -148.98 41.92 25.56
CA ALA A 518 -148.25 41.11 26.54
C ALA A 518 -146.73 41.17 26.33
N ARG A 519 -145.98 41.09 27.42
CA ARG A 519 -144.51 41.02 27.37
C ARG A 519 -144.07 39.81 26.53
N ARG A 520 -143.08 40.01 25.65
CA ARG A 520 -142.54 39.06 24.65
C ARG A 520 -143.49 38.66 23.52
N ALA A 521 -144.70 39.24 23.46
CA ALA A 521 -145.54 39.11 22.30
C ALA A 521 -144.83 39.64 21.05
N SER A 522 -145.11 39.02 19.90
CA SER A 522 -144.65 39.52 18.63
C SER A 522 -145.30 40.87 18.37
N VAL A 523 -144.48 41.86 18.05
CA VAL A 523 -144.96 43.18 17.64
C VAL A 523 -144.46 43.42 16.23
N ALA A 524 -145.29 44.02 15.39
CA ALA A 524 -144.89 44.54 14.10
C ALA A 524 -144.87 46.06 14.21
N PRO A 525 -143.74 46.68 14.60
CA PRO A 525 -143.65 48.12 14.70
C PRO A 525 -143.63 48.71 13.30
N CYS A 526 -144.42 49.74 13.11
CA CYS A 526 -144.42 50.57 11.93
C CYS A 526 -144.02 51.99 12.30
N LEU A 527 -143.50 52.73 11.33
CA LEU A 527 -143.45 54.19 11.43
C LEU A 527 -144.88 54.74 11.54
N TYR A 528 -145.07 55.78 12.34
CA TYR A 528 -146.33 56.51 12.38
C TYR A 528 -146.42 57.45 11.18
N GLY A 529 -147.50 57.33 10.40
CA GLY A 529 -147.64 57.99 9.10
C GLY A 529 -147.72 59.51 9.16
N ILE A 530 -148.10 60.08 10.30
CA ILE A 530 -148.15 61.54 10.50
C ILE A 530 -146.81 62.08 11.04
N ASP A 531 -146.04 61.25 11.76
CA ASP A 531 -144.74 61.61 12.35
C ASP A 531 -143.83 60.38 12.47
N THR A 532 -142.86 60.26 11.55
CA THR A 532 -141.92 59.12 11.50
C THR A 532 -140.93 59.07 12.66
N MET A 533 -140.89 60.07 13.55
CA MET A 533 -140.13 59.99 14.80
C MET A 533 -140.78 59.05 15.82
N GLN A 534 -141.98 58.56 15.52
CA GLN A 534 -142.74 57.70 16.38
C GLN A 534 -143.02 56.37 15.70
N TYR A 535 -143.11 55.34 16.54
CA TYR A 535 -143.50 54.01 16.12
C TYR A 535 -144.88 53.68 16.67
N VAL A 536 -145.67 53.00 15.86
CA VAL A 536 -146.98 52.46 16.22
C VAL A 536 -147.06 51.00 15.81
N VAL A 537 -147.86 50.20 16.53
CA VAL A 537 -148.07 48.81 16.17
C VAL A 537 -148.96 48.72 14.92
N SER A 538 -148.59 47.86 13.98
CA SER A 538 -149.39 47.55 12.79
C SER A 538 -150.85 47.29 13.15
N GLY A 539 -151.78 47.85 12.37
CA GLY A 539 -153.22 47.79 12.63
C GLY A 539 -153.77 48.94 13.50
N THR A 540 -152.91 49.76 14.11
CA THR A 540 -153.32 51.00 14.81
C THR A 540 -153.59 52.12 13.80
N SER A 541 -154.55 53.02 14.08
CA SER A 541 -154.83 54.17 13.23
C SER A 541 -153.58 55.02 13.02
N GLY A 542 -153.22 55.28 11.75
CA GLY A 542 -152.01 55.99 11.35
C GLY A 542 -150.73 55.14 11.23
N ALA A 543 -150.80 53.81 11.32
CA ALA A 543 -149.66 52.93 11.01
C ALA A 543 -149.26 52.99 9.52
N SER A 544 -147.96 53.17 9.24
CA SER A 544 -147.36 53.21 7.90
C SER A 544 -146.34 52.06 7.71
N THR A 545 -145.14 52.32 7.17
CA THR A 545 -144.12 51.31 6.83
C THR A 545 -143.64 50.51 8.03
N SER A 546 -143.68 49.17 7.93
CA SER A 546 -143.15 48.25 8.95
C SER A 546 -141.64 48.22 9.02
N LEU A 547 -141.10 48.09 10.23
CA LEU A 547 -139.68 47.85 10.46
C LEU A 547 -139.33 46.40 10.13
N SER A 548 -138.15 46.19 9.57
CA SER A 548 -137.65 44.89 9.16
C SER A 548 -137.15 44.07 10.35
N GLY A 549 -137.28 42.75 10.23
CA GLY A 549 -136.85 41.78 11.22
C GLY A 549 -137.93 41.44 12.24
N THR A 550 -137.54 40.59 13.19
CA THR A 550 -138.42 40.12 14.26
C THR A 550 -138.35 41.07 15.44
N TRP A 551 -139.50 41.58 15.89
CA TRP A 551 -139.59 42.49 17.03
C TRP A 551 -140.46 41.89 18.12
N ARG A 552 -140.01 42.04 19.37
CA ARG A 552 -140.71 41.50 20.54
C ARG A 552 -140.99 42.61 21.55
N SER A 553 -142.21 42.68 22.07
CA SER A 553 -142.55 43.53 23.20
C SER A 553 -141.69 43.17 24.41
N CYS A 554 -141.19 44.18 25.10
CA CYS A 554 -140.36 44.06 26.30
C CYS A 554 -141.11 44.53 27.55
N GLY A 555 -142.25 45.22 27.38
CA GLY A 555 -143.10 45.74 28.45
C GLY A 555 -143.73 47.09 28.09
N VAL A 556 -144.70 47.55 28.89
CA VAL A 556 -145.41 48.83 28.74
C VAL A 556 -144.69 49.99 29.43
N VAL A 557 -144.86 51.19 28.89
CA VAL A 557 -144.40 52.47 29.44
C VAL A 557 -145.64 53.22 29.96
N GLY A 558 -145.83 53.18 31.29
CA GLY A 558 -146.86 53.85 32.10
C GLY A 558 -148.07 54.50 31.41
N GLY A 559 -149.27 53.93 31.60
CA GLY A 559 -150.60 54.54 31.42
C GLY A 559 -150.96 55.16 30.06
N THR A 560 -150.05 55.15 29.08
CA THR A 560 -150.15 55.86 27.80
C THR A 560 -150.14 54.92 26.59
N ASP A 561 -150.35 53.62 26.84
CA ASP A 561 -150.43 52.57 25.82
C ASP A 561 -149.20 52.47 24.88
N ARG A 562 -148.00 52.86 25.35
CA ARG A 562 -146.72 52.64 24.64
C ARG A 562 -145.95 51.45 25.19
N TYR A 563 -145.30 50.70 24.31
CA TYR A 563 -144.54 49.49 24.63
C TYR A 563 -143.10 49.61 24.11
N ILE A 564 -142.14 49.20 24.93
CA ILE A 564 -140.77 49.01 24.47
C ILE A 564 -140.70 47.73 23.65
N VAL A 565 -140.14 47.77 22.46
CA VAL A 565 -139.99 46.60 21.58
C VAL A 565 -138.54 46.49 21.12
N GLN A 566 -138.00 45.28 21.06
CA GLN A 566 -136.62 45.01 20.72
C GLN A 566 -136.53 44.14 19.45
N ARG A 567 -135.61 44.48 18.55
CA ARG A 567 -135.21 43.65 17.41
C ARG A 567 -134.40 42.48 17.91
N VAL A 568 -134.85 41.29 17.60
CA VAL A 568 -134.19 40.05 17.97
C VAL A 568 -133.73 39.30 16.72
N ALA A 569 -132.83 38.35 16.92
CA ALA A 569 -132.36 37.45 15.87
C ALA A 569 -133.52 36.69 15.22
#